data_AF-A0AAW5D8Z6-F1
#
_entry.id   AF-A0AAW5D8Z6-F1
#
_cell.length_a   1.000
_cell.length_b   1.000
_cell.length_c   1.000
_cell.angle_alpha   90.00
_cell.angle_beta   90.00
_cell.angle_gamma   90.00
#
_symmetry.space_group_name_H-M   'P 1'
#
loop_
_entity.id
_entity.type
_entity.pdbx_description
1 polymer ?
#
loop_
_entity_poly.entity_id
_entity_poly.type
_entity_poly.pdbx_seq_one_letter_code
_entity_poly.pdbx_strand_id
1 'polypeptide(L)'
;MYWFDYNDAKKANVNEPNPYYNANNKTVIYIHGWQNGSVTERRRETLNRSNSGGPNEDLAWYWLDRGYNVGILYWNQFADESEVKDAEAKIHSASGPRNMRWKSSNGSYSSGPSSSVTQLLYNSLTNGMPNFNGSELRIAGHSLGNQLALTISEKLDDAVNRGVLTSSYRPNRIALLDPFYSIGEKSYLNNDWTGERSKSIVDALKAKGIAIEAYRSSPVTSTFLAGDNNASLMNSIALSELKPWNFAWWQVAEKHGAAVTHYFWSRAFSPLTLDGSNTQVPSASASSTVIKTWMNKNKGVIQDSGAYSATPADDDFKEKSRL
;
A
#
# COMPACT_ATOMS: atom_id res chain seq x y z
N MET A 1 4.30 -13.14 5.81
CA MET A 1 3.10 -12.39 6.20
C MET A 1 2.82 -12.61 7.68
N TYR A 2 2.25 -11.62 8.37
CA TYR A 2 1.69 -11.76 9.71
C TYR A 2 0.22 -11.38 9.67
N TRP A 3 -0.61 -12.16 10.35
CA TRP A 3 -2.01 -11.85 10.62
C TRP A 3 -2.13 -11.19 11.99
N PHE A 4 -2.99 -10.19 12.08
CA PHE A 4 -3.22 -9.40 13.29
C PHE A 4 -4.57 -9.78 13.89
N ASP A 5 -4.61 -9.87 15.20
CA ASP A 5 -5.80 -9.87 16.04
C ASP A 5 -5.84 -8.56 16.84
N TYR A 6 -6.84 -8.40 17.72
CA TYR A 6 -7.04 -7.18 18.50
C TYR A 6 -5.84 -6.80 19.40
N ASN A 7 -5.04 -7.76 19.85
CA ASN A 7 -3.96 -7.54 20.82
C ASN A 7 -2.63 -8.24 20.46
N ASP A 8 -2.59 -8.99 19.36
CA ASP A 8 -1.43 -9.83 19.01
C ASP A 8 -1.30 -10.00 17.49
N ALA A 9 -0.15 -10.48 17.03
CA ALA A 9 0.07 -10.82 15.63
C ALA A 9 0.83 -12.15 15.49
N LYS A 10 0.37 -13.00 14.58
CA LYS A 10 0.97 -14.32 14.33
C LYS A 10 1.43 -14.47 12.89
N LYS A 11 2.68 -14.92 12.74
CA LYS A 11 3.26 -15.26 11.44
C LYS A 11 2.43 -16.36 10.77
N ALA A 12 2.12 -16.19 9.50
CA ALA A 12 1.55 -17.28 8.71
C ALA A 12 2.66 -18.27 8.31
N ASN A 13 2.47 -19.54 8.64
CA ASN A 13 3.34 -20.64 8.25
C ASN A 13 2.58 -21.61 7.34
N VAL A 14 3.28 -22.18 6.37
CA VAL A 14 2.71 -23.19 5.48
C VAL A 14 2.33 -24.41 6.33
N ASN A 15 1.15 -24.99 6.07
CA ASN A 15 0.61 -26.17 6.75
C ASN A 15 0.30 -26.01 8.25
N GLU A 16 0.31 -24.78 8.78
CA GLU A 16 -0.09 -24.50 10.16
C GLU A 16 -1.33 -23.59 10.18
N PRO A 17 -2.42 -23.98 10.86
CA PRO A 17 -3.54 -23.08 11.08
C PRO A 17 -3.10 -21.79 11.77
N ASN A 18 -3.57 -20.65 11.27
CA ASN A 18 -3.37 -19.36 11.93
C ASN A 18 -4.70 -18.93 12.58
N PRO A 19 -4.77 -18.78 13.92
CA PRO A 19 -5.99 -18.43 14.64
C PRO A 19 -6.54 -17.04 14.27
N TYR A 20 -5.72 -16.17 13.68
CA TYR A 20 -6.10 -14.79 13.32
C TYR A 20 -6.51 -14.67 11.85
N TYR A 21 -6.67 -15.80 11.16
CA TYR A 21 -7.11 -15.87 9.77
C TYR A 21 -8.34 -16.75 9.61
N ASN A 22 -9.36 -16.20 8.95
CA ASN A 22 -10.52 -16.94 8.49
C ASN A 22 -10.68 -16.78 6.99
N ALA A 23 -10.66 -17.90 6.26
CA ALA A 23 -10.72 -17.91 4.80
C ALA A 23 -11.98 -17.25 4.21
N ASN A 24 -13.08 -17.14 4.96
CA ASN A 24 -14.34 -16.55 4.50
C ASN A 24 -14.49 -15.07 4.87
N ASN A 25 -13.62 -14.52 5.71
CA ASN A 25 -13.65 -13.10 6.04
C ASN A 25 -13.16 -12.26 4.85
N LYS A 26 -13.64 -11.01 4.76
CA LYS A 26 -13.01 -10.01 3.90
C LYS A 26 -11.54 -9.85 4.33
N THR A 27 -10.64 -9.42 3.45
CA THR A 27 -9.21 -9.35 3.78
C THR A 27 -8.62 -8.02 3.33
N VAL A 28 -7.84 -7.38 4.21
CA VAL A 28 -6.97 -6.25 3.86
C VAL A 28 -5.52 -6.65 4.10
N ILE A 29 -4.69 -6.43 3.09
CA ILE A 29 -3.25 -6.68 3.14
C ILE A 29 -2.52 -5.34 3.01
N TYR A 30 -1.66 -5.04 3.98
CA TYR A 30 -0.78 -3.88 3.95
C TYR A 30 0.66 -4.27 3.57
N ILE A 31 1.30 -3.44 2.75
CA ILE A 31 2.69 -3.61 2.33
C ILE A 31 3.43 -2.29 2.55
N HIS A 32 4.40 -2.30 3.47
CA HIS A 32 5.20 -1.13 3.81
C HIS A 32 6.23 -0.78 2.72
N GLY A 33 6.85 0.41 2.86
CA GLY A 33 7.87 0.93 1.95
C GLY A 33 9.31 0.59 2.30
N TRP A 34 10.21 1.50 1.92
CA TRP A 34 11.64 1.51 2.29
C TRP A 34 11.81 1.63 3.82
N GLN A 35 12.78 0.92 4.39
CA GLN A 35 12.90 0.74 5.86
C GLN A 35 14.33 0.89 6.37
N ASN A 36 15.03 1.94 5.92
CA ASN A 36 16.41 2.21 6.32
C ASN A 36 16.57 2.25 7.85
N GLY A 37 17.47 1.43 8.39
CA GLY A 37 17.80 1.33 9.82
C GLY A 37 16.86 0.46 10.65
N SER A 38 15.68 0.11 10.13
CA SER A 38 14.65 -0.61 10.89
C SER A 38 15.10 -1.95 11.45
N VAL A 39 15.93 -2.70 10.72
CA VAL A 39 16.35 -4.05 11.08
C VAL A 39 17.31 -4.01 12.27
N THR A 40 18.24 -3.06 12.27
CA THR A 40 19.18 -2.85 13.39
C THR A 40 18.47 -2.26 14.61
N GLU A 41 17.45 -1.44 14.40
CA GLU A 41 16.56 -0.93 15.45
C GLU A 41 15.59 -1.99 15.99
N ARG A 42 15.54 -3.19 15.37
CA ARG A 42 14.58 -4.27 15.67
C ARG A 42 13.13 -3.79 15.60
N ARG A 43 12.86 -2.85 14.70
CA ARG A 43 11.55 -2.24 14.49
C ARG A 43 10.94 -2.80 13.21
N ARG A 44 9.63 -2.99 13.25
CA ARG A 44 8.81 -3.23 12.07
C ARG A 44 7.72 -2.19 12.02
N GLU A 45 7.37 -1.77 10.81
CA GLU A 45 6.23 -0.90 10.64
C GLU A 45 4.94 -1.63 11.06
N THR A 46 4.08 -0.95 11.81
CA THR A 46 2.79 -1.49 12.28
C THR A 46 1.65 -0.54 11.95
N LEU A 47 0.42 -0.96 12.24
CA LEU A 47 -0.76 -0.11 12.14
C LEU A 47 -1.01 0.71 13.41
N ASN A 48 -0.21 0.54 14.48
CA ASN A 48 -0.05 1.57 15.50
C ASN A 48 0.93 2.64 14.98
N ARG A 49 0.43 3.86 14.79
CA ARG A 49 1.13 4.94 14.11
C ARG A 49 1.71 6.00 15.05
N SER A 50 1.70 5.78 16.36
CA SER A 50 2.23 6.71 17.39
C SER A 50 3.67 7.15 17.10
N ASN A 51 4.54 6.21 16.74
CA ASN A 51 5.94 6.47 16.38
C ASN A 51 6.12 7.18 15.02
N SER A 52 5.03 7.51 14.33
CA SER A 52 5.01 8.21 13.04
C SER A 52 4.06 9.42 13.07
N GLY A 53 3.74 9.93 14.26
CA GLY A 53 2.89 11.09 14.46
C GLY A 53 1.38 10.82 14.33
N GLY A 54 0.98 9.56 14.19
CA GLY A 54 -0.42 9.14 14.25
C GLY A 54 -0.90 8.85 15.68
N PRO A 55 -2.13 8.32 15.85
CA PRO A 55 -2.67 8.04 17.17
C PRO A 55 -1.91 6.89 17.84
N ASN A 56 -1.93 6.88 19.17
CA ASN A 56 -1.50 5.72 19.95
C ASN A 56 -2.62 4.66 20.04
N GLU A 57 -3.05 4.21 18.88
CA GLU A 57 -4.10 3.21 18.68
C GLU A 57 -3.67 2.26 17.57
N ASP A 58 -3.97 0.97 17.69
CA ASP A 58 -3.77 0.04 16.58
C ASP A 58 -4.93 0.16 15.59
N LEU A 59 -4.65 0.77 14.44
CA LEU A 59 -5.66 0.99 13.40
C LEU A 59 -6.16 -0.32 12.77
N ALA A 60 -5.50 -1.47 13.01
CA ALA A 60 -6.03 -2.78 12.64
C ALA A 60 -7.40 -3.07 13.30
N TRP A 61 -7.61 -2.55 14.51
CA TRP A 61 -8.83 -2.75 15.29
C TRP A 61 -10.10 -2.40 14.50
N TYR A 62 -10.10 -1.25 13.83
CA TYR A 62 -11.26 -0.76 13.05
C TYR A 62 -11.62 -1.65 11.85
N TRP A 63 -10.65 -2.41 11.35
CA TRP A 63 -10.83 -3.34 10.25
C TRP A 63 -11.30 -4.71 10.75
N LEU A 64 -10.71 -5.20 11.83
CA LEU A 64 -11.12 -6.43 12.51
C LEU A 64 -12.60 -6.33 12.95
N ASP A 65 -12.98 -5.22 13.57
CA ASP A 65 -14.35 -4.91 14.00
C ASP A 65 -15.37 -4.90 12.82
N ARG A 66 -14.89 -4.66 11.59
CA ARG A 66 -15.71 -4.70 10.36
C ARG A 66 -15.64 -6.04 9.62
N GLY A 67 -15.15 -7.08 10.28
CA GLY A 67 -15.10 -8.45 9.80
C GLY A 67 -14.03 -8.69 8.73
N TYR A 68 -12.90 -7.97 8.79
CA TYR A 68 -11.75 -8.23 7.93
C TYR A 68 -10.70 -9.09 8.66
N ASN A 69 -10.03 -9.98 7.93
CA ASN A 69 -8.66 -10.36 8.27
C ASN A 69 -7.74 -9.16 7.98
N VAL A 70 -6.81 -8.86 8.88
CA VAL A 70 -5.82 -7.79 8.70
C VAL A 70 -4.42 -8.39 8.65
N GLY A 71 -3.76 -8.27 7.50
CA GLY A 71 -2.44 -8.85 7.27
C GLY A 71 -1.39 -7.81 6.87
N ILE A 72 -0.14 -8.00 7.30
CA ILE A 72 1.01 -7.23 6.81
C ILE A 72 2.02 -8.15 6.11
N LEU A 73 2.39 -7.78 4.89
CA LEU A 73 3.50 -8.40 4.15
C LEU A 73 4.82 -7.69 4.47
N TYR A 74 5.52 -8.22 5.46
CA TYR A 74 6.86 -7.74 5.81
C TYR A 74 7.92 -8.16 4.82
N TRP A 75 8.68 -7.18 4.35
CA TRP A 75 9.92 -7.34 3.58
C TRP A 75 11.05 -6.47 4.15
N ASN A 76 10.95 -6.08 5.43
CA ASN A 76 11.83 -5.14 6.11
C ASN A 76 13.33 -5.46 5.94
N GLN A 77 13.74 -6.73 5.95
CA GLN A 77 15.15 -7.09 5.77
C GLN A 77 15.66 -6.84 4.34
N PHE A 78 14.78 -6.89 3.34
CA PHE A 78 15.12 -6.53 1.95
C PHE A 78 14.98 -5.03 1.71
N ALA A 79 14.03 -4.38 2.39
CA ALA A 79 13.74 -2.95 2.30
C ALA A 79 14.71 -2.07 3.11
N ASP A 80 15.47 -2.64 4.05
CA ASP A 80 16.46 -1.91 4.84
C ASP A 80 17.77 -1.76 4.05
N GLU A 81 17.75 -0.79 3.15
CA GLU A 81 18.88 -0.34 2.33
C GLU A 81 19.22 1.12 2.65
N SER A 82 20.46 1.54 2.42
CA SER A 82 20.86 2.94 2.59
C SER A 82 20.35 3.85 1.46
N GLU A 83 20.05 3.27 0.30
CA GLU A 83 19.55 3.94 -0.89
C GLU A 83 18.19 3.33 -1.28
N VAL A 84 17.18 4.18 -1.49
CA VAL A 84 15.82 3.74 -1.82
C VAL A 84 15.78 2.94 -3.12
N LYS A 85 16.61 3.30 -4.11
CA LYS A 85 16.69 2.61 -5.40
C LYS A 85 17.26 1.20 -5.29
N ASP A 86 18.09 0.93 -4.29
CA ASP A 86 18.62 -0.42 -4.02
C ASP A 86 17.52 -1.34 -3.47
N ALA A 87 16.60 -0.80 -2.66
CA ALA A 87 15.41 -1.53 -2.22
C ALA A 87 14.38 -1.70 -3.35
N GLU A 88 14.15 -0.65 -4.15
CA GLU A 88 13.24 -0.69 -5.31
C GLU A 88 13.65 -1.75 -6.32
N ALA A 89 14.95 -1.86 -6.64
CA ALA A 89 15.43 -2.84 -7.62
C ALA A 89 15.04 -4.29 -7.25
N LYS A 90 15.06 -4.62 -5.95
CA LYS A 90 14.71 -5.95 -5.43
C LYS A 90 13.24 -6.31 -5.62
N ILE A 91 12.35 -5.33 -5.73
CA ILE A 91 10.92 -5.55 -6.05
C ILE A 91 10.81 -6.26 -7.39
N HIS A 92 11.62 -5.83 -8.36
CA HIS A 92 11.51 -6.25 -9.75
C HIS A 92 12.45 -7.38 -10.13
N SER A 93 13.67 -7.40 -9.58
CA SER A 93 14.73 -8.33 -9.97
C SER A 93 15.64 -8.71 -8.81
N ALA A 94 16.14 -9.94 -8.83
CA ALA A 94 17.20 -10.38 -7.91
C ALA A 94 18.61 -9.94 -8.37
N SER A 95 18.73 -9.37 -9.57
CA SER A 95 19.99 -8.99 -10.21
C SER A 95 20.10 -7.47 -10.42
N GLY A 96 19.52 -6.68 -9.52
CA GLY A 96 19.68 -5.23 -9.50
C GLY A 96 21.11 -4.79 -9.12
N PRO A 97 21.38 -3.48 -9.00
CA PRO A 97 22.74 -2.94 -8.75
C PRO A 97 23.45 -3.51 -7.52
N ARG A 98 22.69 -3.94 -6.51
CA ARG A 98 23.22 -4.57 -5.27
C ARG A 98 22.98 -6.07 -5.18
N ASN A 99 22.43 -6.69 -6.23
CA ASN A 99 21.85 -8.02 -6.21
C ASN A 99 20.81 -8.19 -5.09
N MET A 100 20.20 -9.38 -5.02
CA MET A 100 19.35 -9.72 -3.90
C MET A 100 20.20 -9.93 -2.66
N ARG A 101 19.93 -9.14 -1.62
CA ARG A 101 20.56 -9.23 -0.31
C ARG A 101 19.59 -8.80 0.77
N TRP A 102 19.81 -9.27 1.98
CA TRP A 102 19.00 -8.91 3.15
C TRP A 102 19.91 -8.47 4.29
N LYS A 103 19.46 -7.48 5.06
CA LYS A 103 20.16 -7.00 6.25
C LYS A 103 19.76 -7.85 7.46
N SER A 104 20.76 -8.25 8.25
CA SER A 104 20.56 -8.94 9.53
C SER A 104 20.54 -7.94 10.69
N SER A 105 20.09 -8.38 11.87
CA SER A 105 19.95 -7.51 13.05
C SER A 105 21.26 -6.91 13.57
N ASN A 106 22.42 -7.43 13.14
CA ASN A 106 23.73 -6.87 13.48
C ASN A 106 24.23 -5.85 12.43
N GLY A 107 23.42 -5.52 11.41
CA GLY A 107 23.75 -4.58 10.34
C GLY A 107 24.45 -5.20 9.13
N SER A 108 24.87 -6.47 9.20
CA SER A 108 25.55 -7.14 8.09
C SER A 108 24.57 -7.57 7.00
N TYR A 109 24.99 -7.45 5.74
CA TYR A 109 24.24 -7.97 4.59
C TYR A 109 24.61 -9.43 4.33
N SER A 110 23.61 -10.24 4.00
CA SER A 110 23.76 -11.59 3.48
C SER A 110 23.14 -11.71 2.11
N SER A 111 23.68 -12.59 1.26
CA SER A 111 23.09 -12.91 -0.05
C SER A 111 21.66 -13.42 0.13
N GLY A 112 20.76 -12.92 -0.70
CA GLY A 112 19.36 -13.36 -0.73
C GLY A 112 19.09 -14.37 -1.84
N PRO A 113 17.82 -14.80 -1.99
CA PRO A 113 17.43 -15.77 -3.00
C PRO A 113 17.52 -15.18 -4.43
N SER A 114 17.49 -16.05 -5.44
CA SER A 114 17.47 -15.66 -6.86
C SER A 114 16.11 -15.14 -7.36
N SER A 115 15.14 -14.98 -6.47
CA SER A 115 13.79 -14.48 -6.77
C SER A 115 13.62 -13.02 -6.35
N SER A 116 12.85 -12.25 -7.09
CA SER A 116 12.48 -10.88 -6.68
C SER A 116 11.60 -10.88 -5.43
N VAL A 117 11.60 -9.77 -4.69
CA VAL A 117 10.74 -9.58 -3.50
C VAL A 117 9.27 -9.76 -3.87
N THR A 118 8.84 -9.29 -5.04
CA THR A 118 7.48 -9.53 -5.55
C THR A 118 7.13 -11.02 -5.55
N GLN A 119 8.02 -11.87 -6.08
CA GLN A 119 7.76 -13.31 -6.12
C GLN A 119 7.75 -13.93 -4.71
N LEU A 120 8.67 -13.51 -3.84
CA LEU A 120 8.72 -13.99 -2.45
C LEU A 120 7.45 -13.62 -1.67
N LEU A 121 6.97 -12.38 -1.82
CA LEU A 121 5.78 -11.89 -1.13
C LEU A 121 4.49 -12.47 -1.74
N TYR A 122 4.41 -12.66 -3.06
CA TYR A 122 3.31 -13.39 -3.69
C TYR A 122 3.19 -14.82 -3.14
N ASN A 123 4.32 -15.54 -3.03
CA ASN A 123 4.35 -16.86 -2.42
C ASN A 123 3.95 -16.80 -0.94
N SER A 124 4.47 -15.82 -0.18
CA SER A 124 4.09 -15.65 1.23
C SER A 124 2.61 -15.32 1.41
N LEU A 125 1.99 -14.59 0.48
CA LEU A 125 0.60 -14.19 0.55
C LEU A 125 -0.32 -15.38 0.27
N THR A 126 -0.11 -16.05 -0.86
CA THR A 126 -0.91 -17.21 -1.28
C THR A 126 -0.81 -18.37 -0.28
N ASN A 127 0.38 -18.65 0.24
CA ASN A 127 0.58 -19.64 1.29
C ASN A 127 -0.06 -19.24 2.63
N GLY A 128 -0.12 -17.95 2.94
CA GLY A 128 -0.67 -17.47 4.20
C GLY A 128 -2.17 -17.18 4.15
N MET A 129 -2.81 -17.31 2.99
CA MET A 129 -4.25 -17.23 2.77
C MET A 129 -4.79 -18.57 2.22
N PRO A 130 -4.60 -19.72 2.88
CA PRO A 130 -5.04 -20.99 2.34
C PRO A 130 -6.56 -21.02 2.14
N ASN A 131 -7.00 -21.49 0.97
CA ASN A 131 -8.42 -21.66 0.61
C ASN A 131 -9.25 -20.37 0.70
N PHE A 132 -8.64 -19.21 0.43
CA PHE A 132 -9.34 -17.94 0.55
C PHE A 132 -10.61 -17.90 -0.29
N ASN A 133 -11.72 -17.55 0.36
CA ASN A 133 -13.04 -17.45 -0.21
C ASN A 133 -13.81 -16.22 0.31
N GLY A 134 -13.09 -15.25 0.89
CA GLY A 134 -13.68 -14.01 1.35
C GLY A 134 -14.29 -13.21 0.21
N SER A 135 -15.37 -12.48 0.50
CA SER A 135 -16.09 -11.69 -0.50
C SER A 135 -15.32 -10.46 -0.98
N GLU A 136 -14.20 -10.12 -0.33
CA GLU A 136 -13.38 -8.96 -0.70
C GLU A 136 -11.90 -9.18 -0.33
N LEU A 137 -11.01 -8.87 -1.28
CA LEU A 137 -9.57 -8.70 -1.07
C LEU A 137 -9.17 -7.26 -1.38
N ARG A 138 -8.59 -6.58 -0.39
CA ARG A 138 -7.97 -5.26 -0.54
C ARG A 138 -6.46 -5.36 -0.36
N ILE A 139 -5.70 -4.69 -1.23
CA ILE A 139 -4.25 -4.58 -1.10
C ILE A 139 -3.87 -3.11 -1.02
N ALA A 140 -3.21 -2.72 0.06
CA ALA A 140 -2.73 -1.37 0.31
C ALA A 140 -1.19 -1.36 0.34
N GLY A 141 -0.58 -0.50 -0.46
CA GLY A 141 0.87 -0.31 -0.49
C GLY A 141 1.25 1.09 -0.03
N HIS A 142 2.35 1.23 0.71
CA HIS A 142 2.91 2.54 1.09
C HIS A 142 4.27 2.77 0.48
N SER A 143 4.54 3.98 -0.05
CA SER A 143 5.85 4.32 -0.64
C SER A 143 6.24 3.31 -1.74
N LEU A 144 7.39 2.64 -1.62
CA LEU A 144 7.78 1.49 -2.48
C LEU A 144 6.81 0.30 -2.44
N GLY A 145 6.10 0.11 -1.32
CA GLY A 145 5.07 -0.92 -1.15
C GLY A 145 3.92 -0.81 -2.17
N ASN A 146 3.73 0.34 -2.80
CA ASN A 146 2.79 0.53 -3.91
C ASN A 146 3.14 -0.31 -5.13
N GLN A 147 4.42 -0.36 -5.49
CA GLN A 147 4.90 -1.19 -6.60
C GLN A 147 4.68 -2.67 -6.28
N LEU A 148 4.89 -3.08 -5.03
CA LEU A 148 4.57 -4.44 -4.56
C LEU A 148 3.06 -4.72 -4.59
N ALA A 149 2.23 -3.78 -4.15
CA ALA A 149 0.78 -3.93 -4.18
C ALA A 149 0.28 -4.17 -5.62
N LEU A 150 0.78 -3.41 -6.59
CA LEU A 150 0.43 -3.55 -8.00
C LEU A 150 0.96 -4.87 -8.60
N THR A 151 2.26 -5.14 -8.47
CA THR A 151 2.88 -6.34 -9.07
C THR A 151 2.41 -7.65 -8.45
N ILE A 152 2.08 -7.67 -7.14
CA ILE A 152 1.43 -8.83 -6.51
C ILE A 152 -0.01 -8.97 -7.01
N SER A 153 -0.75 -7.87 -7.18
CA SER A 153 -2.12 -7.89 -7.73
C SER A 153 -2.15 -8.45 -9.16
N GLU A 154 -1.19 -8.07 -9.99
CA GLU A 154 -0.99 -8.64 -11.34
C GLU A 154 -0.77 -10.16 -11.27
N LYS A 155 0.16 -10.61 -10.41
CA LYS A 155 0.42 -12.05 -10.23
C LYS A 155 -0.78 -12.84 -9.73
N LEU A 156 -1.58 -12.26 -8.83
CA LEU A 156 -2.83 -12.85 -8.36
C LEU A 156 -3.83 -12.96 -9.51
N ASP A 157 -4.03 -11.90 -10.30
CA ASP A 157 -4.91 -11.94 -11.47
C ASP A 157 -4.48 -13.00 -12.48
N ASP A 158 -3.19 -13.07 -12.80
CA ASP A 158 -2.63 -14.08 -13.70
C ASP A 158 -2.85 -15.50 -13.19
N ALA A 159 -2.71 -15.73 -11.88
CA ALA A 159 -2.96 -17.02 -11.27
C ALA A 159 -4.44 -17.40 -11.29
N VAL A 160 -5.34 -16.43 -11.12
CA VAL A 160 -6.79 -16.62 -11.30
C VAL A 160 -7.12 -16.96 -12.75
N ASN A 161 -6.58 -16.20 -13.72
CA ASN A 161 -6.82 -16.43 -15.15
C ASN A 161 -6.32 -17.81 -15.61
N ARG A 162 -5.24 -18.32 -15.00
CA ARG A 162 -4.71 -19.68 -15.27
C ARG A 162 -5.42 -20.79 -14.49
N GLY A 163 -6.41 -20.47 -13.66
CA GLY A 163 -7.13 -21.46 -12.83
C GLY A 163 -6.31 -22.04 -11.68
N VAL A 164 -5.17 -21.42 -11.31
CA VAL A 164 -4.34 -21.82 -10.16
C VAL A 164 -4.94 -21.34 -8.84
N LEU A 165 -5.56 -20.16 -8.86
CA LEU A 165 -6.28 -19.59 -7.71
C LEU A 165 -7.75 -19.37 -8.08
N THR A 166 -8.62 -19.40 -7.07
CA THR A 166 -10.04 -19.06 -7.25
C THR A 166 -10.22 -17.57 -7.50
N SER A 167 -11.35 -17.16 -8.08
CA SER A 167 -11.66 -15.75 -8.37
C SER A 167 -11.60 -14.86 -7.13
N SER A 168 -11.77 -15.41 -5.92
CA SER A 168 -11.68 -14.68 -4.65
C SER A 168 -10.29 -14.09 -4.41
N TYR A 169 -9.23 -14.63 -5.02
CA TYR A 169 -7.88 -14.06 -4.93
C TYR A 169 -7.65 -12.85 -5.85
N ARG A 170 -8.55 -12.55 -6.79
CA ARG A 170 -8.45 -11.33 -7.59
C ARG A 170 -8.77 -10.13 -6.67
N PRO A 171 -7.86 -9.15 -6.52
CA PRO A 171 -8.13 -7.99 -5.67
C PRO A 171 -9.37 -7.24 -6.14
N ASN A 172 -10.25 -6.88 -5.21
CA ASN A 172 -11.40 -6.04 -5.51
C ASN A 172 -11.01 -4.55 -5.49
N ARG A 173 -10.02 -4.21 -4.66
CA ARG A 173 -9.61 -2.83 -4.42
C ARG A 173 -8.11 -2.73 -4.08
N ILE A 174 -7.44 -1.74 -4.67
CA ILE A 174 -6.04 -1.44 -4.43
C ILE A 174 -5.91 0.00 -3.98
N ALA A 175 -5.27 0.24 -2.84
CA ALA A 175 -5.02 1.57 -2.30
C ALA A 175 -3.54 1.91 -2.37
N LEU A 176 -3.22 3.01 -3.06
CA LEU A 176 -1.86 3.47 -3.24
C LEU A 176 -1.53 4.63 -2.28
N LEU A 177 -0.80 4.35 -1.21
CA LEU A 177 -0.59 5.28 -0.10
C LEU A 177 0.76 5.99 -0.29
N ASP A 178 0.71 7.28 -0.60
CA ASP A 178 1.83 8.17 -0.94
C ASP A 178 2.89 7.48 -1.83
N PRO A 179 2.52 7.13 -3.08
CA PRO A 179 3.30 6.22 -3.91
C PRO A 179 4.63 6.78 -4.39
N PHE A 180 5.68 5.97 -4.32
CA PHE A 180 7.01 6.32 -4.82
C PHE A 180 7.41 5.47 -6.03
N TYR A 181 7.92 6.14 -7.06
CA TYR A 181 8.53 5.53 -8.25
C TYR A 181 9.81 6.30 -8.53
N SER A 182 10.96 5.64 -8.64
CA SER A 182 12.19 6.40 -8.94
C SER A 182 12.31 6.75 -10.42
N ILE A 183 12.78 7.97 -10.70
CA ILE A 183 12.98 8.47 -12.06
C ILE A 183 14.07 7.70 -12.82
N GLY A 184 13.93 7.63 -14.14
CA GLY A 184 14.96 7.12 -15.06
C GLY A 184 14.90 5.62 -15.31
N GLU A 185 15.47 5.23 -16.45
CA GLU A 185 15.48 3.86 -16.96
C GLU A 185 16.21 2.91 -16.01
N LYS A 186 15.68 1.69 -15.86
CA LYS A 186 16.31 0.65 -15.04
C LYS A 186 16.85 -0.47 -15.92
N SER A 187 18.16 -0.68 -15.88
CA SER A 187 18.79 -1.81 -16.59
C SER A 187 18.21 -3.17 -16.18
N TYR A 188 17.82 -3.31 -14.91
CA TYR A 188 17.14 -4.50 -14.37
C TYR A 188 15.66 -4.63 -14.76
N LEU A 189 15.14 -3.69 -15.57
CA LEU A 189 13.82 -3.70 -16.18
C LEU A 189 13.89 -3.56 -17.71
N ASN A 190 14.97 -4.01 -18.36
CA ASN A 190 15.15 -3.83 -19.80
C ASN A 190 15.05 -2.35 -20.23
N ASN A 191 15.58 -1.45 -19.40
CA ASN A 191 15.55 0.02 -19.55
C ASN A 191 14.14 0.64 -19.43
N ASP A 192 13.16 -0.08 -18.92
CA ASP A 192 11.84 0.46 -18.58
C ASP A 192 11.88 1.33 -17.29
N TRP A 193 10.86 2.16 -17.11
CA TRP A 193 10.64 2.98 -15.92
C TRP A 193 9.69 2.29 -14.94
N THR A 194 9.99 2.36 -13.63
CA THR A 194 9.13 1.74 -12.61
C THR A 194 7.72 2.36 -12.58
N GLY A 195 7.62 3.65 -12.88
CA GLY A 195 6.35 4.37 -13.01
C GLY A 195 5.49 3.89 -14.19
N GLU A 196 6.09 3.70 -15.37
CA GLU A 196 5.41 3.25 -16.59
C GLU A 196 4.96 1.77 -16.50
N ARG A 197 5.81 0.92 -15.92
CA ARG A 197 5.43 -0.44 -15.57
C ARG A 197 4.23 -0.47 -14.63
N SER A 198 4.26 0.36 -13.58
CA SER A 198 3.15 0.46 -12.62
C SER A 198 1.87 0.97 -13.28
N LYS A 199 1.97 1.91 -14.23
CA LYS A 199 0.84 2.39 -15.04
C LYS A 199 0.23 1.27 -15.89
N SER A 200 1.07 0.49 -16.56
CA SER A 200 0.61 -0.63 -17.40
C SER A 200 -0.17 -1.66 -16.59
N ILE A 201 0.31 -1.98 -15.38
CA ILE A 201 -0.39 -2.85 -14.43
C ILE A 201 -1.74 -2.25 -14.02
N VAL A 202 -1.76 -0.96 -13.67
CA VAL A 202 -3.00 -0.24 -13.30
C VAL A 202 -4.04 -0.29 -14.42
N ASP A 203 -3.64 -0.07 -15.67
CA ASP A 203 -4.55 -0.11 -16.82
C ASP A 203 -5.14 -1.51 -17.01
N ALA A 204 -4.30 -2.54 -16.95
CA ALA A 204 -4.73 -3.94 -17.07
C ALA A 204 -5.73 -4.33 -15.97
N LEU A 205 -5.41 -4.02 -14.71
CA LEU A 205 -6.29 -4.32 -13.56
C LEU A 205 -7.59 -3.51 -13.60
N LYS A 206 -7.53 -2.23 -13.99
CA LYS A 206 -8.72 -1.38 -14.17
C LYS A 206 -9.64 -1.93 -15.25
N ALA A 207 -9.11 -2.43 -16.37
CA ALA A 207 -9.90 -3.05 -17.43
C ALA A 207 -10.66 -4.30 -16.96
N LYS A 208 -10.22 -4.94 -15.87
CA LYS A 208 -10.93 -6.04 -15.19
C LYS A 208 -11.95 -5.58 -14.15
N GLY A 209 -12.15 -4.27 -14.00
CA GLY A 209 -13.08 -3.69 -13.04
C GLY A 209 -12.56 -3.69 -11.61
N ILE A 210 -11.24 -3.70 -11.39
CA ILE A 210 -10.65 -3.54 -10.05
C ILE A 210 -10.69 -2.06 -9.66
N ALA A 211 -11.11 -1.76 -8.43
CA ALA A 211 -11.10 -0.40 -7.91
C ALA A 211 -9.67 0.01 -7.50
N ILE A 212 -9.18 1.15 -7.96
CA ILE A 212 -7.82 1.63 -7.66
C ILE A 212 -7.90 3.10 -7.23
N GLU A 213 -7.28 3.40 -6.09
CA GLU A 213 -7.22 4.73 -5.51
C GLU A 213 -5.79 5.09 -5.09
N ALA A 214 -5.48 6.38 -5.00
CA ALA A 214 -4.24 6.88 -4.45
C ALA A 214 -4.48 8.01 -3.45
N TYR A 215 -3.65 8.06 -2.41
CA TYR A 215 -3.62 9.12 -1.42
C TYR A 215 -2.25 9.78 -1.46
N ARG A 216 -2.18 11.05 -1.82
CA ARG A 216 -0.94 11.83 -1.78
C ARG A 216 -0.96 12.76 -0.57
N SER A 217 0.01 12.63 0.31
CA SER A 217 0.13 13.40 1.54
C SER A 217 1.47 14.13 1.68
N SER A 218 2.44 13.85 0.80
CA SER A 218 3.77 14.48 0.87
C SER A 218 4.32 14.86 -0.51
N PRO A 219 5.38 15.70 -0.54
CA PRO A 219 6.07 16.01 -1.78
C PRO A 219 7.08 14.92 -2.19
N VAL A 220 7.19 13.79 -1.48
CA VAL A 220 8.15 12.70 -1.80
C VAL A 220 7.96 12.17 -3.23
N THR A 221 6.73 12.24 -3.74
CA THR A 221 6.41 11.89 -5.13
C THR A 221 6.87 12.94 -6.15
N SER A 222 7.14 14.16 -5.70
CA SER A 222 7.27 15.39 -6.53
C SER A 222 8.64 16.06 -6.48
N THR A 223 9.54 15.63 -5.59
CA THR A 223 10.90 16.16 -5.55
C THR A 223 11.75 15.55 -6.66
N PHE A 224 12.07 16.40 -7.65
CA PHE A 224 12.86 16.18 -8.87
C PHE A 224 14.18 15.41 -8.72
N LEU A 225 14.69 15.25 -7.49
CA LEU A 225 15.97 14.59 -7.21
C LEU A 225 15.85 13.05 -7.04
N ALA A 226 14.65 12.49 -6.88
CA ALA A 226 14.51 11.03 -6.69
C ALA A 226 13.20 10.38 -7.17
N GLY A 227 12.06 11.07 -7.13
CA GLY A 227 10.72 10.48 -7.37
C GLY A 227 10.01 11.04 -8.61
N ASP A 228 9.32 10.17 -9.34
CA ASP A 228 8.42 10.50 -10.44
C ASP A 228 7.00 10.72 -9.89
N ASN A 229 6.41 11.89 -10.20
CA ASN A 229 5.01 12.20 -9.86
C ASN A 229 4.02 11.24 -10.51
N ASN A 230 4.45 10.57 -11.60
CA ASN A 230 3.69 9.59 -12.37
C ASN A 230 2.27 10.08 -12.66
N ALA A 231 2.18 11.31 -13.17
CA ALA A 231 0.91 12.03 -13.38
C ALA A 231 -0.04 11.21 -14.26
N SER A 232 0.48 10.51 -15.27
CA SER A 232 -0.32 9.59 -16.11
C SER A 232 -1.03 8.51 -15.29
N LEU A 233 -0.35 7.89 -14.32
CA LEU A 233 -0.96 6.92 -13.40
C LEU A 233 -1.94 7.59 -12.47
N MET A 234 -1.53 8.62 -11.75
CA MET A 234 -2.40 9.31 -10.79
C MET A 234 -3.68 9.85 -11.45
N ASN A 235 -3.56 10.29 -12.71
CA ASN A 235 -4.68 10.81 -13.48
C ASN A 235 -5.61 9.73 -14.04
N SER A 236 -5.28 8.45 -13.86
CA SER A 236 -6.04 7.31 -14.40
C SER A 236 -6.85 6.55 -13.34
N ILE A 237 -6.74 6.97 -12.07
CA ILE A 237 -7.33 6.33 -10.87
C ILE A 237 -8.03 7.36 -9.96
N ALA A 238 -8.69 6.91 -8.89
CA ALA A 238 -9.28 7.82 -7.91
C ALA A 238 -8.18 8.48 -7.07
N LEU A 239 -8.02 9.80 -7.18
CA LEU A 239 -6.96 10.53 -6.49
C LEU A 239 -7.52 11.37 -5.34
N SER A 240 -6.95 11.17 -4.15
CA SER A 240 -7.16 12.00 -2.97
C SER A 240 -5.85 12.68 -2.57
N GLU A 241 -5.89 14.01 -2.42
CA GLU A 241 -4.78 14.77 -1.85
C GLU A 241 -5.09 15.16 -0.42
N LEU A 242 -4.21 14.76 0.48
CA LEU A 242 -4.27 15.05 1.89
C LEU A 242 -3.42 16.28 2.18
N LYS A 243 -3.86 17.05 3.18
CA LYS A 243 -3.17 18.20 3.74
C LYS A 243 -2.78 17.88 5.17
N PRO A 244 -1.72 17.08 5.42
CA PRO A 244 -1.27 16.78 6.78
C PRO A 244 -0.54 17.99 7.40
N TRP A 245 -1.29 19.07 7.64
CA TRP A 245 -0.80 20.35 8.15
C TRP A 245 -0.68 20.37 9.67
N ASN A 246 -1.16 19.33 10.34
CA ASN A 246 -0.77 18.96 11.70
C ASN A 246 0.75 18.71 11.84
N PHE A 247 1.44 18.37 10.74
CA PHE A 247 2.91 18.30 10.68
C PHE A 247 3.52 19.55 10.04
N ALA A 248 4.67 19.97 10.59
CA ALA A 248 5.47 21.05 10.04
C ALA A 248 6.03 20.71 8.64
N TRP A 249 6.37 21.72 7.84
CA TRP A 249 6.79 21.52 6.45
C TRP A 249 8.07 20.67 6.30
N TRP A 250 8.94 20.64 7.31
CA TRP A 250 10.16 19.83 7.34
C TRP A 250 9.95 18.38 7.79
N GLN A 251 8.79 18.04 8.36
CA GLN A 251 8.44 16.68 8.81
C GLN A 251 7.99 15.81 7.62
N VAL A 252 8.87 15.69 6.62
CA VAL A 252 8.55 15.02 5.35
C VAL A 252 8.25 13.53 5.57
N ALA A 253 8.95 12.87 6.50
CA ALA A 253 8.73 11.46 6.81
C ALA A 253 7.35 11.21 7.42
N GLU A 254 6.91 12.05 8.35
CA GLU A 254 5.58 11.97 8.97
C GLU A 254 4.48 12.30 7.96
N LYS A 255 4.68 13.33 7.12
CA LYS A 255 3.77 13.63 6.01
C LYS A 255 3.69 12.47 5.02
N HIS A 256 4.80 11.79 4.72
CA HIS A 256 4.81 10.61 3.85
C HIS A 256 4.06 9.43 4.47
N GLY A 257 4.15 9.26 5.80
CA GLY A 257 3.40 8.25 6.54
C GLY A 257 1.92 8.58 6.77
N ALA A 258 1.52 9.85 6.63
CA ALA A 258 0.16 10.31 6.92
C ALA A 258 -0.90 9.64 6.04
N ALA A 259 -0.60 9.30 4.79
CA ALA A 259 -1.51 8.55 3.93
C ALA A 259 -1.89 7.18 4.52
N VAL A 260 -0.97 6.51 5.21
CA VAL A 260 -1.22 5.23 5.89
C VAL A 260 -2.15 5.43 7.07
N THR A 261 -1.82 6.39 7.93
CA THR A 261 -2.64 6.74 9.10
C THR A 261 -4.06 7.11 8.67
N HIS A 262 -4.21 8.05 7.74
CA HIS A 262 -5.50 8.51 7.23
C HIS A 262 -6.30 7.35 6.61
N TYR A 263 -5.70 6.54 5.73
CA TYR A 263 -6.41 5.44 5.07
C TYR A 263 -6.93 4.42 6.09
N PHE A 264 -6.05 3.87 6.94
CA PHE A 264 -6.46 2.84 7.88
C PHE A 264 -7.41 3.36 8.96
N TRP A 265 -7.25 4.61 9.41
CA TRP A 265 -8.12 5.23 10.41
C TRP A 265 -9.48 5.65 9.85
N SER A 266 -9.56 6.07 8.58
CA SER A 266 -10.84 6.43 7.93
C SER A 266 -11.85 5.29 7.95
N ARG A 267 -11.40 4.05 8.15
CA ARG A 267 -12.26 2.89 8.31
C ARG A 267 -13.12 2.97 9.57
N ALA A 268 -12.70 3.70 10.61
CA ALA A 268 -13.46 3.89 11.85
C ALA A 268 -14.77 4.67 11.65
N PHE A 269 -14.86 5.48 10.60
CA PHE A 269 -15.94 6.44 10.38
C PHE A 269 -16.86 6.03 9.22
N SER A 270 -17.92 6.81 9.02
CA SER A 270 -18.71 6.79 7.79
C SER A 270 -17.83 7.18 6.58
N PRO A 271 -18.23 6.85 5.34
CA PRO A 271 -17.58 7.37 4.14
C PRO A 271 -17.46 8.91 4.21
N LEU A 272 -16.25 9.42 3.99
CA LEU A 272 -15.97 10.85 3.94
C LEU A 272 -16.71 11.46 2.74
N THR A 273 -17.01 12.75 2.79
CA THR A 273 -17.81 13.44 1.75
C THR A 273 -17.14 14.69 1.22
N LEU A 274 -17.70 15.22 0.14
CA LEU A 274 -17.43 16.60 -0.26
C LEU A 274 -18.02 17.57 0.76
N ASP A 275 -17.32 18.68 1.00
CA ASP A 275 -17.76 19.80 1.85
C ASP A 275 -19.17 20.26 1.45
N GLY A 276 -20.03 20.44 2.45
CA GLY A 276 -21.44 20.81 2.28
C GLY A 276 -22.29 19.83 1.47
N SER A 277 -21.86 18.57 1.30
CA SER A 277 -22.52 17.56 0.44
C SER A 277 -22.58 16.17 1.08
N ASN A 278 -23.50 15.34 0.58
CA ASN A 278 -23.56 13.91 0.86
C ASN A 278 -22.77 13.06 -0.15
N THR A 279 -22.07 13.69 -1.10
CA THR A 279 -21.29 12.99 -2.13
C THR A 279 -20.08 12.34 -1.49
N GLN A 280 -20.08 11.01 -1.41
CA GLN A 280 -18.96 10.25 -0.85
C GLN A 280 -17.69 10.40 -1.70
N VAL A 281 -16.55 10.48 -1.03
CA VAL A 281 -15.21 10.58 -1.65
C VAL A 281 -14.38 9.33 -1.33
N PRO A 282 -13.20 9.14 -1.95
CA PRO A 282 -12.34 8.02 -1.62
C PRO A 282 -11.89 8.05 -0.15
N SER A 283 -12.27 6.99 0.58
CA SER A 283 -11.82 6.67 1.95
C SER A 283 -11.88 5.16 2.15
N ALA A 284 -11.22 4.58 3.15
CA ALA A 284 -11.32 3.15 3.42
C ALA A 284 -12.75 2.69 3.80
N SER A 285 -13.55 3.59 4.38
CA SER A 285 -14.97 3.37 4.69
C SER A 285 -15.86 3.36 3.44
N ALA A 286 -15.49 4.08 2.37
CA ALA A 286 -16.24 4.10 1.10
C ALA A 286 -16.29 2.73 0.40
N SER A 287 -17.30 2.51 -0.44
CA SER A 287 -17.44 1.28 -1.23
C SER A 287 -16.53 1.29 -2.47
N SER A 288 -16.22 0.11 -3.02
CA SER A 288 -15.49 0.01 -4.29
C SER A 288 -16.24 0.67 -5.45
N THR A 289 -17.57 0.80 -5.38
CA THR A 289 -18.37 1.57 -6.34
C THR A 289 -18.03 3.06 -6.30
N VAL A 290 -17.92 3.65 -5.12
CA VAL A 290 -17.49 5.06 -4.96
C VAL A 290 -16.11 5.27 -5.57
N ILE A 291 -15.17 4.35 -5.31
CA ILE A 291 -13.83 4.44 -5.88
C ILE A 291 -13.87 4.39 -7.41
N LYS A 292 -14.62 3.45 -7.99
CA LYS A 292 -14.78 3.37 -9.45
C LYS A 292 -15.42 4.64 -10.04
N THR A 293 -16.39 5.23 -9.36
CA THR A 293 -16.96 6.53 -9.77
C THR A 293 -15.88 7.59 -9.82
N TRP A 294 -15.05 7.72 -8.79
CA TRP A 294 -13.95 8.68 -8.76
C TRP A 294 -12.83 8.36 -9.74
N MET A 295 -12.55 7.09 -10.05
CA MET A 295 -11.62 6.68 -11.11
C MET A 295 -12.07 7.17 -12.49
N ASN A 296 -13.37 7.11 -12.76
CA ASN A 296 -13.96 7.48 -14.05
C ASN A 296 -14.28 8.98 -14.17
N LYS A 297 -14.29 9.74 -13.07
CA LYS A 297 -14.35 11.20 -13.11
C LYS A 297 -13.08 11.79 -13.74
N ASN A 298 -13.16 12.98 -14.30
CA ASN A 298 -12.00 13.77 -14.73
C ASN A 298 -11.42 14.64 -13.59
N LYS A 299 -11.79 14.35 -12.35
CA LYS A 299 -11.40 15.09 -11.15
C LYS A 299 -10.88 14.16 -10.07
N GLY A 300 -10.05 14.71 -9.18
CA GLY A 300 -9.71 14.13 -7.89
C GLY A 300 -10.39 14.90 -6.77
N VAL A 301 -9.99 14.59 -5.55
CA VAL A 301 -10.38 15.35 -4.35
C VAL A 301 -9.17 15.84 -3.58
N ILE A 302 -9.35 16.92 -2.84
CA ILE A 302 -8.37 17.44 -1.89
C ILE A 302 -9.04 17.74 -0.57
N GLN A 303 -8.39 17.36 0.52
CA GLN A 303 -8.85 17.63 1.87
C GLN A 303 -9.10 19.13 2.03
N ASP A 304 -10.24 19.51 2.59
CA ASP A 304 -10.63 20.90 2.78
C ASP A 304 -10.64 21.29 4.26
N SER A 305 -11.41 20.58 5.09
CA SER A 305 -11.40 20.64 6.55
C SER A 305 -10.57 19.52 7.17
N GLY A 306 -10.29 19.62 8.49
CA GLY A 306 -9.56 18.60 9.26
C GLY A 306 -8.03 18.54 9.02
N ALA A 307 -7.49 19.36 8.10
CA ALA A 307 -6.06 19.38 7.75
C ALA A 307 -5.06 19.56 8.92
N TYR A 308 -5.50 20.20 10.02
CA TYR A 308 -4.69 20.41 11.23
C TYR A 308 -4.95 19.39 12.34
N SER A 309 -5.92 18.50 12.14
CA SER A 309 -6.21 17.38 13.02
C SER A 309 -5.40 16.16 12.57
N ALA A 310 -5.14 15.23 13.50
CA ALA A 310 -4.51 13.96 13.16
C ALA A 310 -5.53 12.91 12.69
N THR A 311 -6.82 13.16 12.90
CA THR A 311 -7.91 12.19 12.77
C THR A 311 -8.75 12.49 11.52
N PRO A 312 -9.22 11.48 10.78
CA PRO A 312 -10.12 11.73 9.66
C PRO A 312 -11.57 12.00 10.08
N ALA A 313 -11.85 12.13 11.38
CA ALA A 313 -13.21 12.34 11.90
C ALA A 313 -13.85 13.67 11.48
N ASP A 314 -13.02 14.70 11.31
CA ASP A 314 -13.41 16.07 10.92
C ASP A 314 -12.98 16.42 9.48
N ASP A 315 -12.61 15.41 8.70
CA ASP A 315 -12.20 15.59 7.31
C ASP A 315 -13.40 15.66 6.37
N ASP A 316 -13.38 16.69 5.53
CA ASP A 316 -14.16 16.77 4.30
C ASP A 316 -13.26 17.17 3.13
N PHE A 317 -13.82 17.16 1.92
CA PHE A 317 -13.03 17.31 0.71
C PHE A 317 -13.68 18.28 -0.28
N LYS A 318 -12.86 18.86 -1.15
CA LYS A 318 -13.33 19.57 -2.35
C LYS A 318 -12.85 18.85 -3.60
N GLU A 319 -13.62 19.00 -4.68
CA GLU A 319 -13.18 18.55 -5.99
C GLU A 319 -11.96 19.37 -6.45
N LYS A 320 -11.01 18.69 -7.09
CA LYS A 320 -9.89 19.34 -7.77
C LYS A 320 -9.61 18.73 -9.13
N SER A 321 -8.93 19.48 -9.99
CA SER A 321 -8.25 18.90 -11.16
C SER A 321 -7.26 17.83 -10.70
N ARG A 322 -7.09 16.78 -11.50
CA ARG A 322 -6.01 15.81 -11.27
C ARG A 322 -4.63 16.45 -11.60
N LEU A 323 -3.55 15.68 -11.46
CA LEU A 323 -2.17 16.17 -11.54
C LEU A 323 -1.76 16.72 -12.90
#